data_AF-M7NXJ0-F1
#
_entry.id   AF-M7NXJ0-F1
#
_cell.length_a   1.000
_cell.length_b   1.000
_cell.length_c   1.000
_cell.angle_alpha   90.00
_cell.angle_beta   90.00
_cell.angle_gamma   90.00
#
_symmetry.space_group_name_H-M   'P 1'
#
loop_
_entity.id
_entity.type
_entity.pdbx_description
1 polymer ?
#
loop_
_entity_poly.entity_id
_entity_poly.type
_entity_poly.pdbx_seq_one_letter_code
_entity_poly.pdbx_strand_id
1 'polypeptide(L)' 'MKRALKFAIPIMLIVAGLAWWYLNKEFQDVPGTHRMYITIGAALLSGVISWFLFPEEPKDPEE' A
#
# COMPACT_ATOMS: atom_id res chain seq x y z
N MET A 1 -8.84 -15.12 -1.99
CA MET A 1 -8.81 -13.71 -1.57
C MET A 1 -8.22 -13.47 -0.17
N LYS A 2 -8.03 -14.48 0.68
CA LYS A 2 -7.61 -14.30 2.09
C LYS A 2 -6.10 -14.16 2.29
N ARG A 3 -5.24 -14.61 1.37
CA ARG A 3 -3.77 -14.59 1.55
C ARG A 3 -3.14 -13.32 0.96
N ALA A 4 -3.55 -12.89 -0.22
CA ALA A 4 -3.01 -11.67 -0.84
C ALA A 4 -3.28 -10.41 0.00
N LEU A 5 -4.46 -10.32 0.61
CA LEU A 5 -4.79 -9.21 1.53
C LEU A 5 -3.95 -9.21 2.81
N LYS A 6 -3.46 -10.37 3.28
CA LYS A 6 -2.57 -10.44 4.46
C LYS A 6 -1.23 -9.76 4.24
N PHE A 7 -0.73 -9.75 3.01
CA PHE A 7 0.53 -9.07 2.66
C PHE A 7 0.28 -7.64 2.17
N ALA A 8 -0.81 -7.41 1.43
CA ALA A 8 -1.15 -6.09 0.92
C ALA A 8 -1.39 -5.08 2.07
N ILE A 9 -2.16 -5.42 3.10
CA ILE A 9 -2.51 -4.46 4.17
C ILE A 9 -1.27 -3.93 4.91
N PRO A 10 -0.33 -4.76 5.40
CA PRO A 10 0.90 -4.27 6.02
C PRO A 10 1.73 -3.37 5.08
N ILE A 11 1.85 -3.75 3.80
CA ILE A 11 2.58 -2.97 2.80
C ILE A 11 1.94 -1.60 2.61
N MET A 12 0.61 -1.55 2.47
CA MET A 12 -0.13 -0.30 2.32
C MET A 12 0.07 0.65 3.50
N LEU A 13 0.07 0.13 4.74
CA LEU A 13 0.30 0.92 5.94
C LEU A 13 1.72 1.50 6.01
N ILE A 14 2.73 0.68 5.67
CA ILE A 14 4.13 1.13 5.61
C ILE A 14 4.28 2.23 4.57
N VAL A 15 3.75 2.02 3.37
CA VAL A 15 3.82 3.00 2.28
C VAL A 15 3.07 4.28 2.64
N ALA A 16 1.90 4.19 3.26
CA ALA A 16 1.16 5.36 3.74
C ALA A 16 1.99 6.18 4.75
N GLY A 17 2.59 5.51 5.74
CA GLY A 17 3.42 6.16 6.75
C GLY A 17 4.65 6.84 6.15
N LEU A 18 5.37 6.15 5.26
CA LEU A 18 6.55 6.69 4.58
C LEU A 18 6.20 7.86 3.67
N ALA A 19 5.14 7.73 2.86
CA ALA A 19 4.69 8.80 1.97
C ALA A 19 4.26 10.04 2.76
N TRP A 20 3.48 9.85 3.84
CA TRP A 20 3.06 10.95 4.69
C TRP A 20 4.25 11.65 5.35
N TRP A 21 5.19 10.91 5.91
CA TRP A 21 6.39 11.47 6.52
C TRP A 21 7.24 12.25 5.50
N TYR A 22 7.49 11.65 4.34
CA TYR A 22 8.31 12.25 3.29
C TYR A 22 7.67 13.53 2.72
N LEU A 23 6.36 13.51 2.45
CA LEU A 23 5.63 14.69 1.97
C LEU A 23 5.56 15.80 3.01
N ASN A 24 5.51 15.47 4.31
CA ASN A 24 5.52 16.49 5.37
C ASN A 24 6.89 17.07 5.66
N LYS A 25 7.95 16.34 5.29
CA LYS A 25 9.32 16.78 5.50
C LYS A 25 9.87 17.55 4.30
N GLU A 26 9.75 16.98 3.11
CA GLU A 26 10.44 17.48 1.90
C GLU A 26 9.53 18.31 0.98
N PHE A 27 8.19 18.21 1.13
CA PHE A 27 7.20 18.84 0.23
C PHE A 27 6.19 19.70 1.01
N GLN A 28 6.69 20.58 1.87
CA GLN A 28 5.84 21.42 2.73
C GLN A 28 5.08 22.51 1.96
N ASP A 29 5.56 22.86 0.77
CA ASP A 29 4.95 23.75 -0.21
C ASP A 29 3.66 23.18 -0.82
N VAL A 30 3.50 21.85 -0.81
CA VAL A 30 2.28 21.19 -1.28
C VAL A 30 1.17 21.35 -0.23
N PRO A 31 -0.04 21.80 -0.60
CA PRO A 31 -1.16 21.87 0.34
C PRO A 31 -1.45 20.52 1.01
N GLY A 32 -1.77 20.56 2.30
CA GLY A 32 -1.97 19.34 3.11
C GLY A 32 -2.99 18.36 2.53
N THR A 33 -4.08 18.88 1.94
CA THR A 33 -5.10 18.08 1.26
C THR A 33 -4.54 17.31 0.07
N HIS A 34 -3.68 17.93 -0.74
CA HIS A 34 -3.03 17.24 -1.86
C HIS A 34 -2.03 16.18 -1.38
N ARG A 35 -1.26 16.48 -0.32
CA ARG A 35 -0.38 15.48 0.30
C ARG A 35 -1.16 14.25 0.79
N MET A 36 -2.33 14.46 1.38
CA MET A 36 -3.21 13.36 1.80
C MET A 36 -3.67 12.51 0.61
N TYR A 37 -4.11 13.12 -0.50
CA TYR A 37 -4.49 12.37 -1.70
C TYR A 37 -3.33 11.58 -2.30
N ILE A 38 -2.12 12.15 -2.32
CA ILE A 38 -0.91 11.45 -2.78
C ILE A 38 -0.61 10.26 -1.86
N THR A 39 -0.68 10.43 -0.55
CA THR A 39 -0.48 9.33 0.42
C THR A 39 -1.49 8.20 0.21
N ILE A 40 -2.79 8.53 0.03
CA ILE A 40 -3.83 7.53 -0.24
C ILE A 40 -3.55 6.81 -1.57
N GLY A 41 -3.21 7.54 -2.62
CA GLY A 41 -2.88 6.98 -3.92
C GLY A 41 -1.66 6.04 -3.87
N ALA A 42 -0.60 6.45 -3.17
CA ALA A 42 0.61 5.65 -2.98
C ALA A 42 0.31 4.35 -2.21
N ALA A 43 -0.49 4.44 -1.14
CA ALA A 43 -0.93 3.28 -0.38
C ALA A 43 -1.73 2.31 -1.26
N LEU A 44 -2.77 2.78 -1.96
CA LEU A 44 -3.59 1.93 -2.84
C LEU A 44 -2.76 1.27 -3.94
N LEU A 45 -1.89 2.03 -4.61
CA LEU A 45 -1.01 1.52 -5.66
C LEU A 45 -0.10 0.41 -5.13
N SER A 46 0.47 0.58 -3.93
CA SER A 46 1.30 -0.46 -3.32
C SER A 46 0.52 -1.74 -3.00
N GLY A 47 -0.75 -1.62 -2.62
CA GLY A 47 -1.64 -2.76 -2.41
C GLY A 47 -1.91 -3.53 -3.70
N VAL A 48 -2.13 -2.81 -4.82
CA VAL A 48 -2.30 -3.40 -6.15
C VAL A 48 -1.02 -4.12 -6.60
N ILE A 49 0.15 -3.49 -6.41
CA ILE A 49 1.45 -4.11 -6.73
C ILE A 49 1.67 -5.37 -5.88
N SER A 50 1.38 -5.32 -4.58
CA SER A 50 1.50 -6.47 -3.69
C SER A 50 0.59 -7.63 -4.11
N TRP A 51 -0.65 -7.34 -4.51
CA TRP A 51 -1.58 -8.35 -5.00
C TRP A 51 -1.05 -9.07 -6.25
N PHE A 52 -0.40 -8.34 -7.16
CA PHE A 52 0.24 -8.94 -8.33
C PHE A 52 1.48 -9.76 -7.98
N LEU A 53 2.29 -9.30 -7.02
CA LEU A 53 3.54 -9.96 -6.62
C LEU A 53 3.34 -11.21 -5.77
N PHE A 54 2.28 -11.28 -4.97
CA PHE A 54 1.99 -12.40 -4.07
C PHE A 54 0.65 -13.07 -4.42
N PRO A 55 0.56 -13.72 -5.60
CA PRO A 55 -0.64 -14.44 -5.99
C PRO A 55 -0.90 -15.61 -5.03
N GLU A 56 -2.17 -15.96 -4.80
CA GLU A 56 -2.51 -17.11 -3.96
C GLU A 56 -2.05 -18.40 -4.65
N GLU A 57 -1.20 -19.17 -3.99
CA GLU A 57 -0.92 -20.55 -4.40
C GLU A 57 -2.26 -21.31 -4.43
N PRO A 58 -2.55 -22.08 -5.50
CA PRO A 58 -3.71 -22.94 -5.53
C PRO A 58 -3.62 -23.88 -4.33
N LYS A 59 -4.70 -23.90 -3.54
CA LYS A 59 -4.82 -24.81 -2.41
C LYS A 59 -4.96 -26.21 -2.98
N ASP A 60 -3.90 -27.02 -2.90
CA ASP A 60 -3.92 -28.39 -3.40
C ASP A 60 -5.05 -29.16 -2.68
N PRO A 61 -5.95 -29.89 -3.38
CA PRO A 61 -7.17 -30.44 -2.78
C PRO A 61 -6.98 -31.68 -1.89
N GLU A 62 -5.75 -32.06 -1.52
CA GLU A 62 -5.47 -33.30 -0.80
C GLU A 62 -4.92 -33.05 0.63
N GLU A 63 -5.79 -32.62 1.55
CA GLU A 63 -5.65 -32.85 3.01
C GLU A 63 -7.01 -33.19 3.63
#